data_AF-A0A349M952-F1
#
_entry.id   AF-A0A349M952-F1
#
_cell.length_a   1.000
_cell.length_b   1.000
_cell.length_c   1.000
_cell.angle_alpha   90.00
_cell.angle_beta   90.00
_cell.angle_gamma   90.00
#
_symmetry.space_group_name_H-M   'P 1'
#
loop_
_entity.id
_entity.type
_entity.pdbx_description
1 polymer ?
#
loop_
_entity_poly.entity_id
_entity_poly.type
_entity_poly.pdbx_seq_one_letter_code
_entity_poly.pdbx_strand_id
1 'polypeptide(L)'
;LLMHLNNDEATQGIIVQMPLPAHLSQNMVADTVSASKDIDGISPRSAGNLFLGLPSFLPSTAAAVMEILARTQTALVGKRVVILGRSNVVGKPLSMMLLQKNATVTICHSR
;
A
#
# COMPACT_ATOMS: atom_id res chain seq x y z
N LEU A 1 -10.56 -17.69 9.96
CA LEU A 1 -9.46 -16.92 10.60
C LEU A 1 -9.62 -15.41 10.40
N LEU A 2 -9.47 -14.87 9.18
CA LEU A 2 -9.50 -13.40 8.95
C LEU A 2 -10.78 -12.71 9.49
N MET A 3 -11.96 -13.30 9.24
CA MET A 3 -13.21 -12.77 9.79
C MET A 3 -13.23 -12.71 11.32
N HIS A 4 -12.57 -13.65 12.00
CA HIS A 4 -12.45 -13.63 13.46
C HIS A 4 -11.50 -12.50 13.90
N LEU A 5 -10.32 -12.39 13.28
CA LEU A 5 -9.34 -11.34 13.56
C LEU A 5 -9.89 -9.92 13.28
N ASN A 6 -10.75 -9.77 12.27
CA ASN A 6 -11.42 -8.50 12.01
C ASN A 6 -12.30 -8.05 13.18
N ASN A 7 -12.98 -8.99 13.84
CA ASN A 7 -13.91 -8.72 14.93
C ASN A 7 -13.26 -8.76 16.32
N ASP A 8 -12.05 -9.28 16.44
CA ASP A 8 -11.32 -9.35 17.71
C ASP A 8 -10.72 -7.99 18.10
N GLU A 9 -11.20 -7.39 19.18
CA GLU A 9 -10.73 -6.08 19.69
C GLU A 9 -9.26 -6.10 20.14
N ALA A 10 -8.71 -7.26 20.51
CA ALA A 10 -7.28 -7.37 20.85
C ALA A 10 -6.39 -7.26 19.59
N THR A 11 -6.93 -7.61 18.42
CA THR A 11 -6.21 -7.51 17.14
C THR A 11 -6.30 -6.08 16.59
N GLN A 12 -5.17 -5.36 16.61
CA GLN A 12 -5.08 -3.97 16.11
C GLN A 12 -4.67 -3.87 14.64
N GLY A 13 -4.08 -4.92 14.08
CA GLY A 13 -3.61 -4.94 12.71
C GLY A 13 -3.40 -6.35 12.19
N ILE A 14 -3.54 -6.51 10.88
CA ILE A 14 -3.41 -7.77 10.16
C ILE A 14 -2.40 -7.56 9.03
N ILE A 15 -1.37 -8.40 9.02
CA ILE A 15 -0.45 -8.57 7.89
C ILE A 15 -0.65 -9.98 7.36
N VAL A 16 -0.77 -10.12 6.05
CA VAL A 16 -0.83 -11.43 5.40
C VAL A 16 0.45 -11.66 4.61
N GLN A 17 1.21 -12.66 5.02
CA GLN A 17 2.45 -13.02 4.35
C GLN A 17 2.16 -13.54 2.93
N MET A 18 2.84 -12.95 1.95
CA MET A 18 2.80 -13.35 0.54
C MET A 18 4.14 -14.00 0.11
N PRO A 19 4.17 -14.87 -0.92
CA PRO A 19 3.01 -15.34 -1.69
C PRO A 19 2.19 -16.38 -0.90
N LEU A 20 0.88 -16.41 -1.16
CA LEU A 20 0.02 -17.46 -0.64
C LEU A 20 0.25 -18.80 -1.38
N PRO A 21 0.01 -19.94 -0.72
CA PRO A 21 -0.14 -21.23 -1.38
C PRO A 21 -1.09 -21.18 -2.58
N ALA A 22 -0.80 -21.94 -3.64
CA ALA A 22 -1.50 -21.85 -4.92
C ALA A 22 -3.02 -22.12 -4.86
N HIS A 23 -3.49 -22.85 -3.84
CA HIS A 23 -4.91 -23.15 -3.65
C HIS A 23 -5.67 -22.02 -2.93
N LEU A 24 -4.98 -20.96 -2.48
CA LEU A 24 -5.59 -19.82 -1.80
C LEU A 24 -5.66 -18.61 -2.74
N SER A 25 -6.84 -17.99 -2.77
CA SER A 25 -7.08 -16.78 -3.56
C SER A 25 -6.57 -15.54 -2.82
N GLN A 26 -5.60 -14.85 -3.42
CA GLN A 26 -5.10 -13.57 -2.91
C GLN A 26 -6.22 -12.51 -2.88
N ASN A 27 -7.11 -12.50 -3.88
CA ASN A 27 -8.22 -11.56 -3.93
C ASN A 27 -9.20 -11.81 -2.78
N MET A 28 -9.55 -13.07 -2.50
CA MET A 28 -10.43 -13.41 -1.37
C MET A 28 -9.82 -12.94 -0.05
N VAL A 29 -8.52 -13.16 0.15
CA VAL A 29 -7.80 -12.68 1.35
C VAL A 29 -7.87 -11.17 1.45
N ALA A 30 -7.50 -10.45 0.38
CA ALA A 30 -7.49 -8.99 0.34
C ALA A 30 -8.89 -8.39 0.59
N ASP A 31 -9.94 -8.99 0.03
CA ASP A 31 -11.33 -8.56 0.21
C ASP A 31 -11.85 -8.83 1.63
N THR A 32 -11.27 -9.82 2.31
CA THR A 32 -11.70 -10.19 3.66
C THR A 32 -11.07 -9.30 4.72
N VAL A 33 -9.83 -8.81 4.54
CA VAL A 33 -9.17 -7.97 5.56
C VAL A 33 -9.89 -6.63 5.70
N SER A 34 -10.31 -6.28 6.91
CA SER A 34 -10.92 -4.97 7.18
C SER A 34 -9.90 -3.85 6.98
N ALA A 35 -10.27 -2.81 6.24
CA ALA A 35 -9.41 -1.63 6.04
C ALA A 35 -8.98 -0.96 7.36
N SER A 36 -9.80 -1.06 8.42
CA SER A 36 -9.45 -0.54 9.75
C SER A 36 -8.35 -1.33 10.47
N LYS A 37 -7.96 -2.50 9.94
CA LYS A 37 -6.88 -3.35 10.47
C LYS A 37 -5.87 -3.72 9.38
N ASP A 38 -6.01 -3.18 8.18
CA ASP A 38 -5.20 -3.54 7.02
C ASP A 38 -3.87 -2.77 7.01
N ILE A 39 -2.97 -3.13 7.91
CA ILE A 39 -1.71 -2.40 8.12
C ILE A 39 -0.68 -2.61 6.99
N ASP A 40 -0.98 -3.47 6.01
CA ASP A 40 -0.18 -3.64 4.80
C ASP A 40 -0.86 -3.05 3.54
N GLY A 41 -2.08 -2.53 3.69
CA GLY A 41 -2.84 -1.87 2.62
C GLY A 41 -3.17 -2.78 1.43
N ILE A 42 -3.43 -4.07 1.68
CA ILE A 42 -3.68 -5.07 0.64
C ILE A 42 -5.13 -5.04 0.12
N SER A 43 -6.07 -4.53 0.93
CA SER A 43 -7.50 -4.54 0.59
C SER A 43 -7.83 -3.49 -0.46
N PRO A 44 -8.84 -3.73 -1.33
CA PRO A 44 -9.30 -2.72 -2.28
C PRO A 44 -9.75 -1.43 -1.62
N ARG A 45 -10.31 -1.50 -0.40
CA ARG A 45 -10.75 -0.33 0.35
C ARG A 45 -9.56 0.52 0.81
N SER A 46 -8.49 -0.08 1.33
CA SER A 46 -7.27 0.66 1.68
C SER A 46 -6.61 1.28 0.44
N ALA A 47 -6.53 0.51 -0.67
CA ALA A 47 -6.00 1.03 -1.93
C ALA A 47 -6.83 2.20 -2.48
N GLY A 48 -8.16 2.11 -2.40
CA GLY A 48 -9.08 3.18 -2.80
C GLY A 48 -8.95 4.42 -1.91
N ASN A 49 -8.84 4.23 -0.59
CA ASN A 49 -8.62 5.34 0.34
C ASN A 49 -7.30 6.05 0.04
N LEU A 50 -6.20 5.32 -0.16
CA LEU A 50 -4.93 5.91 -0.54
C LEU A 50 -5.03 6.69 -1.86
N PHE A 51 -5.68 6.12 -2.87
CA PHE A 51 -5.86 6.77 -4.16
C PHE A 51 -6.63 8.11 -4.04
N LEU A 52 -7.67 8.14 -3.20
CA LEU A 52 -8.49 9.32 -2.95
C LEU A 52 -7.87 10.29 -1.93
N GLY A 53 -6.74 9.95 -1.30
CA GLY A 53 -6.15 10.74 -0.21
C GLY A 53 -6.96 10.70 1.08
N LEU A 54 -7.78 9.67 1.29
CA LEU A 54 -8.55 9.45 2.50
C LEU A 54 -7.71 8.74 3.57
N PRO A 55 -8.05 8.90 4.87
CA PRO A 55 -7.39 8.20 5.96
C PRO A 55 -7.37 6.67 5.75
N SER A 56 -6.18 6.09 5.82
CA SER A 56 -5.95 4.64 5.73
C SER A 56 -4.56 4.31 6.27
N PHE A 57 -4.35 3.03 6.58
CA PHE A 57 -2.98 2.52 6.71
C PHE A 57 -2.29 2.55 5.36
N LEU A 58 -1.03 2.97 5.39
CA LEU A 58 -0.20 3.07 4.20
C LEU A 58 0.58 1.76 4.05
N PRO A 59 0.70 1.19 2.83
CA PRO A 59 1.52 0.01 2.61
C PRO A 59 2.96 0.24 3.11
N SER A 60 3.39 -0.65 4.00
CA SER A 60 4.58 -0.51 4.85
C SER A 60 5.83 -0.12 4.06
N THR A 61 6.09 -0.81 2.93
CA THR A 61 7.27 -0.56 2.09
C THR A 61 7.20 0.78 1.37
N ALA A 62 6.03 1.17 0.84
CA ALA A 62 5.86 2.48 0.20
C ALA A 62 6.02 3.62 1.20
N ALA A 63 5.45 3.46 2.40
CA ALA A 63 5.59 4.41 3.50
C ALA A 63 7.05 4.56 3.94
N ALA A 64 7.80 3.46 4.05
CA ALA A 64 9.22 3.49 4.39
C ALA A 64 10.05 4.28 3.36
N VAL A 65 9.78 4.12 2.06
CA VAL A 65 10.45 4.92 1.01
C VAL A 65 10.17 6.42 1.20
N MET A 66 8.92 6.79 1.46
CA MET A 66 8.54 8.20 1.69
C MET A 66 9.22 8.77 2.94
N GLU A 67 9.32 7.98 4.01
CA GLU A 67 10.01 8.36 5.24
C GLU A 67 11.52 8.55 5.02
N ILE A 68 12.16 7.64 4.29
CA ILE A 68 13.59 7.75 3.93
C ILE A 68 13.82 9.05 3.13
N LEU A 69 13.00 9.31 2.11
CA LEU A 69 13.10 10.54 1.29
C LEU A 69 12.92 11.81 2.13
N ALA A 70 12.02 11.78 3.12
CA ALA A 70 11.80 12.90 4.03
C ALA A 70 13.04 13.13 4.92
N ARG A 71 13.61 12.06 5.50
CA ARG A 71 14.81 12.14 6.34
C ARG A 71 16.05 12.59 5.59
N THR A 72 16.18 12.24 4.31
CA THR A 72 17.27 12.71 3.45
C THR A 72 17.02 14.10 2.87
N GLN A 73 15.92 14.77 3.25
CA GLN A 73 15.54 16.11 2.78
C GLN A 73 15.45 16.21 1.24
N THR A 74 15.05 15.12 0.57
CA THR A 74 14.90 15.11 -0.87
C THR A 74 13.67 15.91 -1.29
N ALA A 75 13.88 17.05 -1.96
CA ALA A 75 12.77 17.85 -2.48
C ALA A 75 12.01 17.07 -3.58
N LEU A 76 10.71 16.84 -3.39
CA LEU A 76 9.85 16.08 -4.31
C LEU A 76 9.02 16.95 -5.26
N VAL A 77 8.69 18.18 -4.84
CA VAL A 77 7.82 19.09 -5.61
C VAL A 77 8.44 19.37 -6.98
N GLY A 78 7.68 19.09 -8.05
CA GLY A 78 8.11 19.29 -9.43
C GLY A 78 9.16 18.29 -9.93
N LYS A 79 9.63 17.34 -9.11
CA LYS A 79 10.55 16.30 -9.57
C LYS A 79 9.85 15.27 -10.44
N ARG A 80 10.61 14.71 -11.37
CA ARG A 80 10.20 13.56 -12.18
C ARG A 80 10.71 12.30 -11.51
N VAL A 81 9.81 11.44 -11.06
CA VAL A 81 10.16 10.17 -10.41
C VAL A 81 9.72 9.02 -11.31
N VAL A 82 10.62 8.06 -11.52
CA VAL A 82 10.32 6.82 -12.25
C VAL A 82 10.25 5.69 -11.24
N ILE A 83 9.14 4.95 -11.27
CA ILE A 83 8.95 3.73 -10.49
C ILE A 83 9.04 2.55 -11.45
N LEU A 84 9.99 1.66 -11.20
CA LEU A 84 10.10 0.39 -11.93
C LEU A 84 9.37 -0.69 -11.13
N GLY A 85 8.13 -1.00 -11.54
CA GLY A 85 7.28 -1.99 -10.88
C GLY A 85 5.90 -1.43 -10.53
N ARG A 86 4.89 -2.31 -10.59
CA ARG A 86 3.47 -1.96 -10.41
C ARG A 86 2.71 -2.89 -9.47
N SER A 87 3.40 -3.41 -8.45
CA SER A 87 2.75 -4.24 -7.42
C SER A 87 1.70 -3.42 -6.65
N ASN A 88 0.68 -4.10 -6.13
CA ASN A 88 -0.42 -3.45 -5.42
C ASN A 88 -0.01 -2.91 -4.04
N VAL A 89 1.09 -3.41 -3.45
CA VAL A 89 1.56 -3.02 -2.11
C VAL A 89 2.86 -2.19 -2.11
N VAL A 90 3.52 -2.02 -3.26
CA VAL A 90 4.73 -1.19 -3.37
C VAL A 90 4.63 -0.16 -4.48
N GLY A 91 4.66 -0.58 -5.74
CA GLY A 91 4.84 0.33 -6.88
C GLY A 91 3.68 1.29 -7.07
N LYS A 92 2.45 0.76 -7.14
CA LYS A 92 1.23 1.57 -7.26
C LYS A 92 1.01 2.51 -6.05
N PRO A 93 1.07 2.04 -4.79
CA PRO A 93 0.86 2.95 -3.66
C PRO A 93 1.93 4.02 -3.56
N LEU A 94 3.21 3.67 -3.76
CA LEU A 94 4.30 4.65 -3.78
C LEU A 94 4.08 5.72 -4.86
N SER A 95 3.55 5.34 -6.03
CA SER A 95 3.21 6.30 -7.09
C SER A 95 2.18 7.33 -6.65
N MET A 96 1.15 6.91 -5.92
CA MET A 96 0.11 7.80 -5.42
C MET A 96 0.63 8.70 -4.30
N MET A 97 1.46 8.16 -3.40
CA MET A 97 2.09 8.93 -2.32
C MET A 97 3.04 10.00 -2.86
N LEU A 98 3.82 9.69 -3.89
CA LEU A 98 4.71 10.66 -4.55
C LEU A 98 3.91 11.72 -5.31
N LEU A 99 2.82 11.33 -5.97
CA LEU A 99 1.91 12.25 -6.65
C LEU A 99 1.29 13.24 -5.65
N GLN A 100 0.86 12.76 -4.48
CA GLN A 100 0.36 13.60 -3.36
C GLN A 100 1.43 14.55 -2.80
N LYS A 101 2.72 14.29 -3.05
CA LYS A 101 3.84 15.20 -2.74
C LYS A 101 4.26 16.07 -3.93
N ASN A 102 3.38 16.22 -4.93
CA ASN A 102 3.57 17.05 -6.11
C ASN A 102 4.72 16.62 -7.03
N ALA A 103 5.10 15.34 -7.01
CA ALA A 103 6.02 14.78 -8.00
C ALA A 103 5.26 14.41 -9.28
N THR A 104 5.91 14.55 -10.43
CA THR A 104 5.47 13.90 -11.68
C THR A 104 5.96 12.47 -11.69
N VAL A 105 5.05 11.50 -11.69
CA VAL A 105 5.42 10.07 -11.57
C VAL A 105 5.20 9.34 -12.88
N THR A 106 6.19 8.56 -13.31
CA THR A 106 6.07 7.59 -14.41
C THR A 106 6.22 6.18 -13.84
N ILE A 107 5.29 5.29 -14.18
CA ILE A 107 5.34 3.89 -13.75
C ILE A 107 5.73 3.04 -14.96
N CYS A 108 6.81 2.28 -14.84
CA CYS A 108 7.25 1.32 -15.84
C CYS A 108 7.09 -0.10 -15.30
N HIS A 109 7.00 -1.09 -16.18
CA HIS A 109 6.93 -2.50 -15.83
C HIS A 109 7.50 -3.38 -16.95
N SER A 110 7.46 -4.69 -16.77
CA SER A 110 8.13 -5.68 -17.63
C SER A 110 7.56 -5.82 -19.06
N ARG A 111 6.50 -5.09 -19.40
CA ARG A 111 5.77 -5.16 -20.68
C ARG A 111 5.17 -3.81 -21.01
#